data_AF-A0A1H8GRJ8-F1
#
_entry.id   AF-A0A1H8GRJ8-F1
#
_cell.length_a   1.000
_cell.length_b   1.000
_cell.length_c   1.000
_cell.angle_alpha   90.00
_cell.angle_beta   90.00
_cell.angle_gamma   90.00
#
_symmetry.space_group_name_H-M   'P 1'
#
loop_
_entity.id
_entity.type
_entity.pdbx_description
1 polymer ?
#
loop_
_entity_poly.entity_id
_entity_poly.type
_entity_poly.pdbx_seq_one_letter_code
_entity_poly.pdbx_strand_id
1 'polypeptide(L)'
;MKRIKQLLLKMGIFKNAYKTPEQIHNEKINKINNELLYVKDDLIKLLPEGLRKEFFDKSYISGGCIYSLYHGKEPKDYDFFVESDYLGERLREYFLNQTTYKGDLRSGGLYKDINMTITQNAISLGRYQIITQWIGKPEEVINQFDFKHNMTYWKNGKVVCLSDWKFVRGNKIYYNEGRARDIVGTIVRLPRFVERRNDSK
;
A
#
# COMPACT_ATOMS: atom_id res chain seq x y z
N MET A 1 34.28 -9.27 -28.70
CA MET A 1 33.39 -8.39 -27.88
C MET A 1 33.99 -7.89 -26.56
N LYS A 2 34.66 -8.71 -25.73
CA LYS A 2 35.22 -8.24 -24.43
C LYS A 2 36.28 -7.12 -24.52
N ARG A 3 37.16 -7.15 -25.54
CA ARG A 3 38.23 -6.13 -25.74
C ARG A 3 37.71 -4.73 -26.07
N ILE A 4 36.62 -4.62 -26.85
CA ILE A 4 36.03 -3.33 -27.24
C ILE A 4 35.39 -2.64 -26.03
N LYS A 5 34.70 -3.41 -25.18
CA LYS A 5 34.05 -2.90 -23.95
C LYS A 5 35.07 -2.34 -22.94
N GLN A 6 36.26 -2.95 -22.87
CA GLN A 6 37.35 -2.53 -21.98
C GLN A 6 38.08 -1.28 -22.49
N LEU A 7 38.17 -1.12 -23.83
CA LEU A 7 38.70 0.09 -24.46
C LEU A 7 37.78 1.30 -24.24
N LEU A 8 36.47 1.11 -24.43
CA LEU A 8 35.46 2.15 -24.26
C LEU A 8 35.32 2.62 -22.81
N LEU A 9 35.58 1.75 -21.82
CA LEU A 9 35.64 2.10 -20.40
C LEU A 9 36.85 2.99 -20.08
N LYS A 10 38.01 2.70 -20.67
CA LYS A 10 39.24 3.50 -20.50
C LYS A 10 39.17 4.87 -21.17
N MET A 11 38.37 5.03 -22.21
CA MET A 11 38.19 6.29 -22.93
C MET A 11 37.18 7.26 -22.27
N GLY A 12 36.56 6.88 -21.15
CA GLY A 12 35.59 7.75 -20.46
C GLY A 12 34.27 7.98 -21.23
N ILE A 13 34.03 7.22 -22.30
CA ILE A 13 32.89 7.40 -23.22
C ILE A 13 31.57 6.83 -22.64
N PHE A 14 31.64 6.05 -21.55
CA PHE A 14 30.46 5.60 -20.81
C PHE A 14 30.54 6.01 -19.33
N LYS A 15 30.03 7.20 -19.00
CA LYS A 15 29.59 7.52 -17.64
C LYS A 15 28.16 7.01 -17.40
N ASN A 16 27.94 5.70 -17.55
CA ASN A 16 26.84 5.04 -16.86
C ASN A 16 27.47 4.25 -15.72
N ALA A 17 27.64 4.91 -14.58
CA ALA A 17 28.02 4.23 -13.35
C ALA A 17 26.94 3.17 -13.06
N TYR A 18 27.30 1.90 -13.14
CA TYR A 18 26.40 0.82 -12.77
C TYR A 18 25.97 1.02 -11.31
N LYS A 19 24.68 1.25 -11.08
CA LYS A 19 24.14 1.39 -9.72
C LYS A 19 24.22 0.05 -9.00
N THR A 20 24.64 0.07 -7.73
CA THR A 20 24.63 -1.11 -6.88
C THR A 20 23.18 -1.54 -6.58
N PRO A 21 22.94 -2.81 -6.22
CA PRO A 21 21.60 -3.25 -5.82
C PRO A 21 21.01 -2.44 -4.66
N GLU A 22 21.86 -1.96 -3.75
CA GLU A 22 21.46 -1.10 -2.64
C GLU A 22 21.08 0.31 -3.10
N GLN A 23 21.83 0.91 -4.03
CA GLN A 23 21.46 2.19 -4.63
C GLN A 23 20.12 2.11 -5.35
N ILE A 24 19.90 1.06 -6.16
CA ILE A 24 18.62 0.82 -6.84
C ILE A 24 17.49 0.66 -5.82
N HIS A 25 17.73 -0.07 -4.73
CA HIS A 25 16.76 -0.24 -3.67
C HIS A 25 16.39 1.10 -3.04
N ASN A 26 17.36 1.90 -2.62
CA ASN A 26 17.12 3.19 -1.97
C ASN A 26 16.39 4.18 -2.89
N GLU A 27 16.71 4.20 -4.18
CA GLU A 27 15.98 4.98 -5.19
C GLU A 27 14.51 4.57 -5.29
N LYS A 28 14.24 3.26 -5.30
CA LYS A 28 12.86 2.75 -5.29
C LYS A 28 12.12 3.18 -4.04
N ILE A 29 12.74 3.06 -2.86
CA ILE A 29 12.12 3.48 -1.60
C ILE A 29 11.83 4.98 -1.60
N ASN A 30 12.74 5.81 -2.08
CA ASN A 30 12.53 7.26 -2.19
C ASN A 30 11.38 7.60 -3.14
N LYS A 31 11.29 6.92 -4.28
CA LYS A 31 10.16 7.08 -5.21
C LYS A 31 8.83 6.72 -4.55
N ILE A 32 8.80 5.59 -3.82
CA ILE A 32 7.60 5.16 -3.09
C ILE A 32 7.23 6.18 -2.00
N ASN A 33 8.20 6.69 -1.24
CA ASN A 33 7.94 7.70 -0.21
C ASN A 33 7.25 8.95 -0.80
N ASN A 34 7.76 9.45 -1.93
CA ASN A 34 7.19 10.63 -2.58
C ASN A 34 5.78 10.36 -3.11
N GLU A 35 5.59 9.24 -3.80
CA GLU A 35 4.28 8.82 -4.30
C GLU A 35 3.24 8.74 -3.17
N LEU A 36 3.59 8.03 -2.09
CA LEU A 36 2.66 7.79 -0.99
C LEU A 36 2.35 9.04 -0.17
N LEU A 37 3.27 10.02 -0.16
CA LEU A 37 3.00 11.34 0.40
C LEU A 37 1.89 12.06 -0.39
N TYR A 38 2.00 12.14 -1.72
CA TYR A 38 0.96 12.74 -2.57
C TYR A 38 -0.38 12.01 -2.44
N VAL A 39 -0.35 10.67 -2.44
CA VAL A 39 -1.54 9.82 -2.26
C VAL A 39 -2.24 10.11 -0.93
N LYS A 40 -1.49 10.29 0.17
CA LYS A 40 -2.07 10.66 1.47
C LYS A 40 -2.67 12.06 1.45
N ASP A 41 -1.98 13.03 0.87
CA ASP A 41 -2.47 14.41 0.77
C ASP A 41 -3.77 14.49 -0.03
N ASP A 42 -3.89 13.71 -1.12
CA ASP A 42 -5.09 13.68 -1.93
C ASP A 42 -6.29 13.09 -1.19
N LEU A 43 -6.10 11.98 -0.46
CA LEU A 43 -7.17 11.44 0.38
C LEU A 43 -7.59 12.43 1.47
N ILE A 44 -6.64 13.11 2.13
CA ILE A 44 -6.93 14.09 3.18
C ILE A 44 -7.82 15.23 2.67
N LYS A 45 -7.64 15.69 1.43
CA LYS A 45 -8.51 16.72 0.82
C LYS A 45 -9.97 16.24 0.68
N LEU A 46 -10.19 14.93 0.55
CA LEU A 46 -11.53 14.34 0.49
C LEU A 46 -12.20 14.30 1.86
N LEU A 47 -11.43 14.20 2.96
CA LEU A 47 -11.94 14.15 4.33
C LEU A 47 -12.56 15.48 4.79
N PRO A 48 -13.54 15.45 5.71
CA PRO A 48 -14.05 16.65 6.37
C PRO A 48 -12.95 17.32 7.20
N GLU A 49 -12.96 18.65 7.23
CA GLU A 49 -11.88 19.46 7.81
C GLU A 49 -11.50 19.03 9.24
N GLY A 50 -12.50 18.81 10.10
CA GLY A 50 -12.31 18.40 11.49
C GLY A 50 -11.68 17.01 11.71
N LEU A 51 -11.52 16.20 10.66
CA LEU A 51 -10.84 14.89 10.73
C LEU A 51 -9.46 14.89 10.06
N ARG A 52 -9.10 15.93 9.29
CA ARG A 52 -7.89 15.93 8.45
C ARG A 52 -6.61 15.76 9.25
N LYS A 53 -6.43 16.58 10.29
CA LYS A 53 -5.21 16.55 11.12
C LYS A 53 -5.06 15.22 11.84
N GLU A 54 -6.13 14.75 12.47
CA GLU A 54 -6.10 13.49 13.22
C GLU A 54 -5.84 12.30 12.28
N PHE A 55 -6.45 12.29 11.10
CA PHE A 55 -6.16 11.29 10.08
C PHE A 55 -4.71 11.37 9.60
N PHE A 56 -4.18 12.57 9.37
CA PHE A 56 -2.76 12.72 9.01
C PHE A 56 -1.83 12.10 10.07
N ASP A 57 -2.09 12.37 11.34
CA ASP A 57 -1.23 11.90 12.44
C ASP A 57 -1.40 10.41 12.74
N LYS A 58 -2.62 9.87 12.61
CA LYS A 58 -3.01 8.53 13.07
C LYS A 58 -3.35 7.55 11.94
N SER A 59 -2.88 7.78 10.73
CA SER A 59 -3.04 6.84 9.61
C SER A 59 -1.73 6.47 8.92
N TYR A 60 -1.73 5.28 8.34
CA TYR A 60 -0.61 4.74 7.56
C TYR A 60 -1.12 3.98 6.34
N ILE A 61 -0.28 3.87 5.32
CA ILE A 61 -0.59 3.16 4.07
C ILE A 61 0.09 1.79 4.12
N SER A 62 -0.63 0.73 3.76
CA SER A 62 -0.06 -0.62 3.67
C SER A 62 -0.72 -1.42 2.55
N GLY A 63 -0.55 -2.74 2.54
CA GLY A 63 -1.13 -3.64 1.56
C GLY A 63 -0.27 -3.80 0.30
N GLY A 64 -0.95 -4.14 -0.81
CA GLY A 64 -0.28 -4.51 -2.06
C GLY A 64 0.35 -3.35 -2.82
N CYS A 65 -0.01 -2.10 -2.49
CA CYS A 65 0.43 -0.92 -3.23
C CYS A 65 1.95 -0.71 -3.16
N ILE A 66 2.57 -0.90 -1.98
CA ILE A 66 4.02 -0.75 -1.80
C ILE A 66 4.78 -1.79 -2.63
N TYR A 67 4.31 -3.04 -2.63
CA TYR A 67 4.87 -4.09 -3.48
C TYR A 67 4.76 -3.73 -4.97
N SER A 68 3.58 -3.31 -5.43
CA SER A 68 3.38 -2.87 -6.82
C SER A 68 4.35 -1.75 -7.20
N LEU A 69 4.42 -0.69 -6.40
CA LEU A 69 5.31 0.45 -6.65
C LEU A 69 6.79 0.05 -6.64
N TYR A 70 7.20 -0.87 -5.74
CA TYR A 70 8.57 -1.40 -5.71
C TYR A 70 8.96 -2.09 -7.02
N HIS A 71 7.99 -2.75 -7.67
CA HIS A 71 8.15 -3.40 -8.96
C HIS A 71 7.79 -2.50 -10.16
N GLY A 72 7.59 -1.20 -9.93
CA GLY A 72 7.28 -0.24 -10.99
C GLY A 72 5.89 -0.41 -11.60
N LYS A 73 4.97 -1.05 -10.89
CA LYS A 73 3.58 -1.28 -11.31
C LYS A 73 2.64 -0.29 -10.67
N GLU A 74 1.54 -0.02 -11.36
CA GLU A 74 0.48 0.83 -10.82
C GLU A 74 -0.34 0.09 -9.75
N PRO A 75 -0.53 0.68 -8.55
CA PRO A 75 -1.45 0.14 -7.55
C PRO A 75 -2.91 0.26 -7.99
N LYS A 76 -3.67 -0.83 -7.87
CA LYS A 76 -5.13 -0.84 -8.10
C LYS A 76 -5.86 0.06 -7.09
N ASP A 77 -5.43 -0.02 -5.85
CA ASP A 77 -5.97 0.65 -4.69
C ASP A 77 -4.87 1.02 -3.69
N TYR A 78 -5.17 1.98 -2.81
CA TYR A 78 -4.34 2.37 -1.69
C TYR A 78 -5.09 2.14 -0.37
N ASP A 79 -4.58 1.22 0.44
CA ASP A 79 -5.18 0.84 1.71
C ASP A 79 -4.61 1.72 2.83
N PHE A 80 -5.47 2.56 3.40
CA PHE A 80 -5.21 3.39 4.56
C PHE A 80 -5.76 2.71 5.80
N PHE A 81 -4.90 2.51 6.78
CA PHE A 81 -5.25 2.00 8.09
C PHE A 81 -5.22 3.16 9.09
N VAL A 82 -6.01 3.05 10.15
CA VAL A 82 -6.06 4.03 11.24
C VAL A 82 -5.63 3.38 12.55
N GLU A 83 -5.04 4.17 13.43
CA GLU A 83 -4.50 3.70 14.72
C GLU A 83 -5.48 3.85 15.89
N SER A 84 -6.65 4.45 15.65
CA SER A 84 -7.61 4.81 16.70
C SER A 84 -9.02 4.39 16.31
N ASP A 85 -9.66 3.61 17.16
CA ASP A 85 -11.05 3.17 16.97
C ASP A 85 -11.99 4.37 16.86
N TYR A 86 -11.82 5.33 17.77
CA TYR A 86 -12.56 6.59 17.75
C TYR A 86 -12.47 7.34 16.42
N LEU A 87 -11.28 7.43 15.82
CA LEU A 87 -11.12 8.03 14.49
C LEU A 87 -11.84 7.19 13.42
N GLY A 88 -11.69 5.87 13.46
CA GLY A 88 -12.36 4.94 12.54
C GLY A 88 -13.88 5.04 12.59
N GLU A 89 -14.45 5.10 13.79
CA GLU A 89 -15.89 5.28 14.04
C GLU A 89 -16.39 6.61 13.47
N ARG A 90 -15.70 7.72 13.76
CA ARG A 90 -16.08 9.05 13.24
C ARG A 90 -16.00 9.13 11.72
N LEU A 91 -14.99 8.51 11.10
CA LEU A 91 -14.90 8.42 9.64
C LEU A 91 -16.08 7.62 9.08
N ARG A 92 -16.37 6.45 9.66
CA ARG A 92 -17.48 5.60 9.25
C ARG A 92 -18.82 6.31 9.39
N GLU A 93 -19.09 6.92 10.53
CA GLU A 93 -20.31 7.69 10.78
C GLU A 93 -20.47 8.82 9.76
N TYR A 94 -19.41 9.63 9.57
CA TYR A 94 -19.43 10.72 8.60
C TYR A 94 -19.81 10.22 7.20
N PHE A 95 -19.11 9.20 6.69
CA PHE A 95 -19.35 8.70 5.34
C PHE A 95 -20.68 7.96 5.19
N LEU A 96 -21.16 7.27 6.22
CA LEU A 96 -22.51 6.68 6.24
C LEU A 96 -23.61 7.75 6.17
N ASN A 97 -23.37 8.94 6.71
CA ASN A 97 -24.29 10.07 6.58
C ASN A 97 -24.23 10.73 5.19
N GLN A 98 -23.19 10.45 4.39
CA GLN A 98 -23.06 10.92 3.00
C GLN A 98 -23.63 9.92 1.97
N THR A 99 -24.08 8.74 2.38
CA THR A 99 -24.57 7.72 1.43
C THR A 99 -25.91 8.12 0.84
N THR A 100 -26.09 7.89 -0.47
CA THR A 100 -27.38 8.04 -1.14
C THR A 100 -28.22 6.77 -1.11
N TYR A 101 -27.58 5.61 -0.91
CA TYR A 101 -28.26 4.34 -0.66
C TYR A 101 -27.65 3.60 0.53
N LYS A 102 -28.51 2.92 1.28
CA LYS A 102 -28.13 2.10 2.43
C LYS A 102 -28.64 0.68 2.22
N GLY A 103 -27.76 -0.29 2.37
CA GLY A 103 -28.08 -1.71 2.30
C GLY A 103 -27.33 -2.47 3.38
N ASP A 104 -27.82 -3.66 3.73
CA ASP A 104 -27.30 -4.45 4.86
C ASP A 104 -25.83 -4.85 4.69
N LEU A 105 -25.43 -5.15 3.45
CA LEU A 105 -24.06 -5.55 3.11
C LEU A 105 -23.20 -4.40 2.58
N ARG A 106 -23.84 -3.43 1.93
CA ARG A 106 -23.16 -2.34 1.23
C ARG A 106 -24.03 -1.10 1.20
N SER A 107 -23.42 0.02 1.58
CA SER A 107 -23.97 1.37 1.43
C SER A 107 -23.06 2.19 0.53
N GLY A 108 -23.53 3.29 -0.02
CA GLY A 108 -22.68 4.10 -0.89
C GLY A 108 -23.41 5.21 -1.62
N GLY A 109 -22.80 5.68 -2.70
CA GLY A 109 -23.30 6.77 -3.52
C GLY A 109 -22.16 7.50 -4.22
N LEU A 110 -22.45 8.70 -4.71
CA LEU A 110 -21.42 9.63 -5.17
C LEU A 110 -21.09 10.60 -4.02
N TYR A 111 -19.80 10.75 -3.73
CA TYR A 111 -19.27 11.72 -2.79
C TYR A 111 -18.24 12.58 -3.50
N LYS A 112 -18.51 13.88 -3.64
CA LYS A 112 -17.66 14.82 -4.41
C LYS A 112 -17.33 14.27 -5.81
N ASP A 113 -18.35 13.80 -6.52
CA ASP A 113 -18.26 13.18 -7.86
C ASP A 113 -17.40 11.91 -7.95
N ILE A 114 -17.05 11.31 -6.81
CA ILE A 114 -16.31 10.06 -6.73
C ILE A 114 -17.23 8.95 -6.22
N ASN A 115 -17.12 7.77 -6.80
CA ASN A 115 -17.81 6.58 -6.30
C ASN A 115 -17.36 6.25 -4.88
N MET A 116 -18.32 6.30 -3.95
CA MET A 116 -18.16 5.92 -2.57
C MET A 116 -18.85 4.59 -2.30
N THR A 117 -18.18 3.71 -1.58
CA THR A 117 -18.73 2.42 -1.16
C THR A 117 -18.29 2.11 0.25
N ILE A 118 -19.23 1.72 1.09
CA ILE A 118 -19.01 1.40 2.49
C ILE A 118 -19.46 -0.04 2.70
N THR A 119 -18.55 -0.85 3.21
CA THR A 119 -18.80 -2.24 3.62
C THR A 119 -18.56 -2.36 5.12
N GLN A 120 -18.70 -3.55 5.69
CA GLN A 120 -18.27 -3.79 7.08
C GLN A 120 -16.75 -3.61 7.27
N ASN A 121 -15.95 -3.83 6.21
CA ASN A 121 -14.50 -3.86 6.35
C ASN A 121 -13.81 -2.55 5.99
N ALA A 122 -14.36 -1.79 5.05
CA ALA A 122 -13.71 -0.59 4.52
C ALA A 122 -14.69 0.45 3.98
N ILE A 123 -14.19 1.68 3.92
CA ILE A 123 -14.77 2.83 3.22
C ILE A 123 -13.92 3.07 1.98
N SER A 124 -14.47 2.82 0.79
CA SER A 124 -13.82 3.05 -0.49
C SER A 124 -14.26 4.37 -1.10
N LEU A 125 -13.29 5.19 -1.53
CA LEU A 125 -13.46 6.45 -2.25
C LEU A 125 -12.63 6.37 -3.54
N GLY A 126 -13.24 5.91 -4.62
CA GLY A 126 -12.51 5.63 -5.87
C GLY A 126 -11.39 4.61 -5.64
N ARG A 127 -10.12 5.03 -5.79
CA ARG A 127 -8.92 4.19 -5.58
C ARG A 127 -8.43 4.14 -4.13
N TYR A 128 -9.00 4.92 -3.23
CA TYR A 128 -8.60 4.96 -1.83
C TYR A 128 -9.50 4.06 -0.99
N GLN A 129 -8.93 3.31 -0.05
CA GLN A 129 -9.69 2.49 0.89
C GLN A 129 -9.25 2.81 2.30
N ILE A 130 -10.17 3.28 3.14
CA ILE A 130 -9.96 3.39 4.58
C ILE A 130 -10.42 2.08 5.21
N ILE A 131 -9.48 1.29 5.70
CA ILE A 131 -9.72 0.01 6.33
C ILE A 131 -10.23 0.25 7.76
N THR A 132 -11.43 -0.24 8.02
CA THR A 132 -12.14 -0.10 9.30
C THR A 132 -12.24 -1.42 10.07
N GLN A 133 -11.97 -2.56 9.42
CA GLN A 133 -11.95 -3.87 10.08
C GLN A 133 -10.75 -4.03 11.02
N TRP A 134 -9.62 -3.41 10.66
CA TRP A 134 -8.35 -3.58 11.36
C TRP A 134 -7.85 -2.19 11.74
N ILE A 135 -7.90 -1.89 13.03
CA ILE A 135 -7.48 -0.63 13.62
C ILE A 135 -6.40 -0.94 14.66
N GLY A 136 -5.36 -0.11 14.69
CA GLY A 136 -4.25 -0.28 15.61
C GLY A 136 -2.92 0.12 14.98
N LYS A 137 -1.84 -0.06 15.74
CA LYS A 137 -0.51 0.35 15.29
C LYS A 137 -0.05 -0.49 14.09
N PRO A 138 0.77 0.07 13.19
CA PRO A 138 1.29 -0.68 12.04
C PRO A 138 1.91 -2.01 12.43
N GLU A 139 2.70 -2.04 13.52
CA GLU A 139 3.39 -3.23 14.01
C GLU A 139 2.42 -4.32 14.48
N GLU A 140 1.23 -3.97 14.95
CA GLU A 140 0.24 -4.91 15.44
C GLU A 140 -0.57 -5.49 14.28
N VAL A 141 -1.06 -4.61 13.40
CA VAL A 141 -1.95 -4.99 12.29
C VAL A 141 -1.20 -5.72 11.18
N ILE A 142 -0.05 -5.18 10.76
CA ILE A 142 0.65 -5.68 9.56
C ILE A 142 1.39 -6.98 9.86
N ASN A 143 1.78 -7.21 11.11
CA ASN A 143 2.31 -8.51 11.52
C ASN A 143 1.29 -9.65 11.38
N GLN A 144 0.00 -9.32 11.25
CA GLN A 144 -1.06 -10.28 10.97
C GLN A 144 -1.34 -10.46 9.47
N PHE A 145 -0.59 -9.84 8.55
CA PHE A 145 -0.79 -10.09 7.11
C PHE A 145 -0.32 -11.49 6.73
N ASP A 146 -0.99 -12.13 5.76
CA ASP A 146 -0.74 -13.55 5.41
C ASP A 146 0.53 -13.77 4.63
N PHE A 147 1.08 -12.72 4.00
CA PHE A 147 2.21 -12.85 3.12
C PHE A 147 3.31 -11.86 3.48
N LYS A 148 4.53 -12.37 3.61
CA LYS A 148 5.70 -11.61 4.05
C LYS A 148 6.01 -10.41 3.13
N HIS A 149 5.67 -10.48 1.85
CA HIS A 149 5.91 -9.40 0.88
C HIS A 149 4.97 -8.19 1.01
N ASN A 150 3.85 -8.33 1.74
CA ASN A 150 2.96 -7.20 2.04
C ASN A 150 3.16 -6.65 3.45
N MET A 151 4.10 -7.20 4.22
CA MET A 151 4.38 -6.75 5.59
C MET A 151 5.21 -5.45 5.60
N THR A 152 4.73 -4.47 4.85
CA THR A 152 5.34 -3.15 4.67
C THR A 152 4.29 -2.08 4.90
N TYR A 153 4.70 -0.95 5.46
CA TYR A 153 3.86 0.24 5.51
C TYR A 153 4.63 1.50 5.23
N TRP A 154 3.89 2.54 4.95
CA TRP A 154 4.38 3.89 4.90
C TRP A 154 3.66 4.74 5.95
N LYS A 155 4.44 5.45 6.77
CA LYS A 155 3.95 6.41 7.76
C LYS A 155 4.95 7.56 7.85
N ASN A 156 4.44 8.79 7.85
CA ASN A 156 5.22 10.01 8.07
C ASN A 156 6.51 10.10 7.21
N GLY A 157 6.37 9.85 5.91
CA GLY A 157 7.49 9.97 4.96
C GLY A 157 8.47 8.81 4.96
N LYS A 158 8.16 7.69 5.63
CA LYS A 158 9.05 6.54 5.73
C LYS A 158 8.33 5.24 5.39
N VAL A 159 8.87 4.49 4.41
CA VAL A 159 8.53 3.08 4.21
C VAL A 159 9.29 2.21 5.21
N VAL A 160 8.57 1.32 5.89
CA VAL A 160 9.10 0.33 6.83
C VAL A 160 8.67 -1.06 6.35
N CYS A 161 9.57 -2.04 6.51
CA CYS A 161 9.31 -3.46 6.24
C CYS A 161 9.48 -4.22 7.56
N LEU A 162 8.42 -4.90 8.01
CA LEU A 162 8.41 -5.67 9.27
C LEU A 162 8.91 -7.10 9.08
N SER A 163 8.91 -7.61 7.85
CA SER A 163 9.44 -8.93 7.52
C SER A 163 10.93 -8.85 7.14
N ASP A 164 11.21 -8.80 5.84
CA ASP A 164 12.54 -8.64 5.26
C ASP A 164 12.38 -8.17 3.81
N TRP A 165 13.16 -7.17 3.41
CA TRP A 165 13.17 -6.66 2.04
C TRP A 165 13.46 -7.72 0.98
N LYS A 166 14.13 -8.84 1.32
CA LYS A 166 14.32 -9.97 0.39
C LYS A 166 12.99 -10.54 -0.12
N PHE A 167 11.93 -10.51 0.68
CA PHE A 167 10.61 -11.01 0.29
C PHE A 167 9.89 -10.05 -0.65
N VAL A 168 10.10 -8.75 -0.49
CA VAL A 168 9.54 -7.71 -1.37
C VAL A 168 10.30 -7.64 -2.69
N ARG A 169 11.64 -7.76 -2.63
CA ARG A 169 12.54 -7.76 -3.80
C ARG A 169 12.34 -8.97 -4.70
N GLY A 170 12.10 -10.12 -4.09
CA GLY A 170 11.90 -11.37 -4.79
C GLY A 170 10.52 -11.45 -5.43
N ASN A 171 10.39 -12.38 -6.37
CA ASN A 171 9.12 -12.62 -7.04
C ASN A 171 8.37 -13.84 -6.47
N LYS A 172 8.90 -14.47 -5.41
CA LYS A 172 8.27 -15.64 -4.78
C LYS A 172 7.31 -15.19 -3.67
N ILE A 173 6.18 -15.88 -3.55
CA ILE A 173 5.22 -15.65 -2.48
C ILE A 173 5.68 -16.46 -1.26
N TYR A 174 5.76 -15.79 -0.11
CA TYR A 174 6.10 -16.40 1.17
C TYR A 174 4.98 -16.14 2.15
N TYR A 175 4.45 -17.20 2.74
CA TYR A 175 3.43 -17.12 3.78
C TYR A 175 4.03 -16.59 5.09
N ASN A 176 3.22 -15.88 5.85
CA ASN A 176 3.52 -15.47 7.21
C ASN A 176 3.07 -16.55 8.19
N GLU A 177 4.00 -17.43 8.53
CA GLU A 177 3.78 -18.54 9.47
C GLU A 177 3.39 -18.07 10.89
N GLY A 178 3.65 -16.80 11.24
CA GLY A 178 3.33 -16.24 12.56
C GLY A 178 1.89 -15.78 12.73
N ARG A 179 1.05 -15.80 11.68
CA ARG A 179 -0.36 -15.37 11.75
C ARG A 179 -1.28 -16.49 12.27
N ALA A 180 -2.23 -16.14 13.13
CA ALA A 180 -3.34 -17.03 13.52
C ALA A 180 -4.32 -17.28 12.34
N ARG A 181 -4.81 -18.53 12.24
CA ARG A 181 -5.30 -19.18 11.01
C ARG A 181 -6.57 -18.57 10.38
N ASP A 182 -6.43 -18.11 9.14
CA ASP A 182 -7.48 -18.18 8.10
C ASP A 182 -6.87 -18.80 6.82
N ILE A 183 -6.83 -20.13 6.79
CA ILE A 183 -6.23 -20.89 5.69
C ILE A 183 -7.06 -20.71 4.41
N VAL A 184 -8.39 -20.69 4.52
CA VAL A 184 -9.29 -20.57 3.37
C VAL A 184 -9.14 -19.20 2.72
N GLY A 185 -9.21 -18.12 3.51
CA GLY A 185 -9.02 -16.77 2.99
C GLY A 185 -7.61 -16.52 2.46
N THR A 186 -6.60 -17.23 2.96
CA THR A 186 -5.25 -17.21 2.37
C THR A 186 -5.24 -17.83 0.97
N ILE A 187 -5.83 -19.02 0.80
CA ILE A 187 -5.89 -19.72 -0.49
C ILE A 187 -6.65 -18.88 -1.52
N VAL A 188 -7.80 -18.32 -1.15
CA VAL A 188 -8.61 -17.48 -2.04
C VAL A 188 -7.89 -16.21 -2.50
N ARG A 189 -6.95 -15.69 -1.70
CA ARG A 189 -6.18 -14.49 -2.06
C ARG A 189 -4.93 -14.79 -2.89
N LEU A 190 -4.47 -16.05 -2.93
CA LEU A 190 -3.27 -16.44 -3.67
C LEU A 190 -3.32 -16.06 -5.17
N PRO A 191 -4.42 -16.28 -5.92
CA PRO A 191 -4.51 -15.89 -7.33
C PRO A 191 -4.25 -14.41 -7.56
N ARG A 192 -4.79 -13.53 -6.70
CA ARG A 192 -4.59 -12.06 -6.81
C ARG A 192 -3.12 -11.66 -6.72
N PHE A 193 -2.32 -12.38 -5.94
CA PHE A 193 -0.88 -12.14 -5.83
C PHE A 193 -0.09 -12.71 -7.01
N VAL A 194 -0.55 -13.83 -7.57
CA VAL A 194 0.05 -14.43 -8.77
C VAL A 194 -0.21 -13.55 -10.01
N GLU A 195 -1.41 -13.02 -10.18
CA GLU A 195 -1.76 -12.11 -11.29
C GLU A 195 -0.89 -10.85 -11.28
N ARG A 196 -0.80 -10.18 -10.12
CA ARG A 196 0.07 -9.00 -9.93
C ARG A 196 1.52 -9.27 -10.30
N ARG A 197 1.96 -10.53 -10.26
CA ARG A 197 3.30 -10.95 -10.69
C ARG A 197 3.37 -11.26 -12.20
N ASN A 198 2.35 -11.87 -12.80
CA ASN A 198 2.40 -12.33 -14.19
C ASN A 198 2.36 -11.21 -15.23
N ASP A 199 1.86 -10.02 -14.88
CA ASP A 199 1.95 -8.81 -15.73
C ASP A 199 3.37 -8.23 -15.83
N SER A 200 4.41 -9.06 -15.63
CA SER A 200 5.84 -8.68 -15.70
C SER A 200 6.57 -9.36 -16.85
N LYS A 201 5.84 -9.90 -17.83
CA LYS A 201 6.39 -10.49 -19.05
C LYS A 201 6.25 -9.54 -20.22
#